data_AF-A0AA95FIE3-F1
#
_entry.id   AF-A0AA95FIE3-F1
#
_cell.length_a   1.000
_cell.length_b   1.000
_cell.length_c   1.000
_cell.angle_alpha   90.00
_cell.angle_beta   90.00
_cell.angle_gamma   90.00
#
_symmetry.space_group_name_H-M   'P 1'
#
loop_
_entity.id
_entity.type
_entity.pdbx_description
1 polymer ?
#
loop_
_entity_poly.entity_id
_entity_poly.type
_entity_poly.pdbx_seq_one_letter_code
_entity_poly.pdbx_strand_id
1 'polypeptide(L)' 'MSKKKTSKHQSIDSSNLFELEHLIKFQEMKLDVAMKMLAASGIIVSEDEAAEILQFFHTIAKITIKEFLISQN' A
#
# COMPACT_ATOMS: atom_id res chain seq x y z
N MET A 1 -11.07 -9.60 43.69
CA MET A 1 -12.27 -10.15 43.02
C MET A 1 -12.40 -9.50 41.65
N SER A 2 -12.14 -10.26 40.59
CA SER A 2 -12.11 -9.79 39.20
C SER A 2 -13.53 -9.75 38.60
N LYS A 3 -13.91 -8.67 37.91
CA LYS A 3 -15.13 -8.63 37.08
C LYS A 3 -14.82 -8.09 35.68
N LYS A 4 -15.06 -8.99 34.72
CA LYS A 4 -14.78 -9.00 33.29
C LYS A 4 -15.28 -7.74 32.55
N LYS A 5 -14.43 -7.15 31.71
CA LYS A 5 -14.85 -6.25 30.61
C LYS A 5 -15.27 -7.12 29.42
N THR A 6 -16.53 -7.02 29.03
CA THR A 6 -17.06 -7.61 27.79
C THR A 6 -16.46 -6.89 26.59
N SER A 7 -15.62 -7.61 25.84
CA SER A 7 -15.11 -7.17 24.53
C SER A 7 -16.29 -7.09 23.55
N LYS A 8 -16.72 -5.87 23.23
CA LYS A 8 -17.55 -5.64 22.04
C LYS A 8 -16.64 -5.79 20.84
N HIS A 9 -16.84 -6.87 20.09
CA HIS A 9 -16.27 -7.08 18.78
C HIS A 9 -16.71 -5.90 17.89
N GLN A 10 -15.82 -4.93 17.70
CA GLN A 10 -16.00 -3.91 16.68
C GLN A 10 -15.86 -4.63 15.35
N SER A 11 -16.97 -4.72 14.59
CA SER A 11 -16.91 -5.13 13.20
C SER A 11 -15.91 -4.20 12.53
N ILE A 12 -14.88 -4.79 11.93
CA ILE A 12 -13.94 -4.06 11.08
C ILE A 12 -14.77 -3.60 9.88
N ASP A 13 -15.21 -2.35 9.97
CA ASP A 13 -15.94 -1.66 8.93
C ASP A 13 -14.99 -1.55 7.73
N SER A 14 -15.44 -2.02 6.57
CA SER A 14 -14.72 -2.02 5.30
C SER A 14 -14.51 -0.61 4.71
N SER A 15 -14.62 0.43 5.53
CA SER A 15 -14.50 1.85 5.19
C SER A 15 -13.07 2.37 5.23
N ASN A 16 -12.09 1.53 5.59
CA ASN A 16 -10.66 1.90 5.63
C ASN A 16 -9.93 1.65 4.30
N LEU A 17 -10.64 1.69 3.17
CA LEU A 17 -9.97 1.98 1.89
C LEU A 17 -9.61 3.47 1.93
N PHE A 18 -8.50 3.79 2.60
CA PHE A 18 -8.03 5.14 2.80
C PHE A 18 -7.66 5.77 1.45
N GLU A 19 -8.54 6.64 0.93
CA GLU A 19 -8.37 7.35 -0.34
C GLU A 19 -7.23 8.39 -0.25
N LEU A 20 -6.00 7.92 -0.47
CA LEU A 20 -4.78 8.75 -0.57
C LEU A 20 -4.79 9.73 -1.77
N GLU A 21 -5.72 9.54 -2.71
CA GLU A 21 -5.82 10.36 -3.93
C GLU A 21 -6.05 11.84 -3.65
N HIS A 22 -6.73 12.19 -2.56
CA HIS A 22 -7.05 13.58 -2.24
C HIS A 22 -5.87 14.41 -1.73
N LEU A 23 -4.83 13.78 -1.19
CA LEU A 23 -3.66 14.48 -0.62
C LEU A 23 -2.48 14.54 -1.59
N ILE A 24 -2.28 13.52 -2.42
CA ILE A 24 -1.12 13.40 -3.30
C ILE A 24 -1.54 12.78 -4.63
N LYS A 25 -1.27 13.46 -5.75
CA LYS A 25 -1.33 12.83 -7.08
C LYS A 25 -0.12 11.91 -7.25
N PHE A 26 -0.20 10.70 -6.70
CA PHE A 26 0.84 9.68 -6.86
C PHE A 26 0.74 9.08 -8.26
N GLN A 27 1.74 9.36 -9.10
CA GLN A 27 1.82 8.76 -10.42
C GLN A 27 2.31 7.31 -10.30
N GLU A 28 1.40 6.37 -10.45
CA GLU A 28 1.71 4.94 -10.46
C GLU A 28 2.55 4.55 -11.68
N MET A 29 3.54 3.68 -11.46
CA MET A 29 4.31 3.08 -12.53
C MET A 29 3.42 2.08 -13.28
N LYS A 30 3.55 2.02 -14.60
CA LYS A 30 2.83 1.04 -15.42
C LYS A 30 3.45 -0.35 -15.27
N LEU A 31 2.62 -1.39 -15.31
CA LEU A 31 3.06 -2.78 -15.17
C LEU A 31 4.10 -3.18 -16.23
N ASP A 32 3.96 -2.71 -17.47
CA ASP A 32 4.91 -3.01 -18.54
C ASP A 32 6.32 -2.45 -18.27
N VAL A 33 6.40 -1.32 -17.58
CA VAL A 33 7.66 -0.70 -17.14
C VAL A 33 8.24 -1.50 -15.97
N ALA A 34 7.41 -1.87 -15.00
CA ALA A 34 7.83 -2.67 -13.85
C ALA A 34 8.41 -4.02 -14.30
N MET A 35 7.74 -4.71 -15.22
CA MET A 35 8.21 -5.96 -15.83
C MET A 35 9.58 -5.80 -16.50
N LYS A 36 9.79 -4.73 -17.28
CA LYS A 36 11.08 -4.44 -17.91
C LYS A 36 12.19 -4.19 -16.89
N MET A 37 11.88 -3.48 -15.81
CA MET A 37 12.85 -3.19 -14.74
C MET A 37 13.23 -4.46 -13.96
N LEU A 38 12.25 -5.30 -13.61
CA LEU A 38 12.49 -6.58 -12.95
C LEU A 38 13.36 -7.47 -13.82
N ALA A 39 13.02 -7.62 -15.11
CA ALA A 39 13.82 -8.39 -16.06
C ALA A 39 15.25 -7.84 -16.20
N ALA A 40 15.41 -6.52 -16.28
CA ALA A 40 16.73 -5.87 -16.35
C ALA A 40 17.58 -6.10 -15.10
N SER A 41 16.95 -6.33 -13.94
CA SER A 41 17.62 -6.69 -12.68
C SER A 41 17.89 -8.19 -12.53
N GLY A 42 17.56 -9.01 -13.53
CA GLY A 42 17.69 -10.47 -13.48
C GLY A 42 16.58 -11.16 -12.67
N ILE A 43 15.53 -10.43 -12.29
CA ILE A 43 14.36 -10.97 -11.60
C ILE A 43 13.31 -11.34 -12.65
N ILE A 44 13.13 -12.64 -12.86
CA ILE A 44 12.14 -13.17 -13.78
C ILE A 44 10.91 -13.55 -12.98
N VAL A 45 9.81 -12.88 -13.26
CA VAL A 45 8.49 -13.10 -12.63
C VAL A 45 7.42 -13.13 -13.71
N SER A 46 6.30 -13.77 -13.39
CA SER A 46 5.07 -13.70 -14.17
C SER A 46 4.43 -12.31 -14.09
N GLU A 47 3.49 -12.04 -14.99
CA GLU A 47 2.73 -10.78 -14.98
C GLU A 47 1.96 -10.58 -13.68
N ASP A 48 1.35 -11.65 -13.15
CA ASP A 48 0.59 -11.63 -11.88
C ASP A 48 1.52 -11.29 -10.70
N GLU A 49 2.67 -11.97 -10.60
CA GLU A 49 3.67 -11.68 -9.56
C GLU A 49 4.19 -10.24 -9.66
N ALA A 50 4.46 -9.75 -10.87
CA ALA A 50 4.90 -8.37 -11.05
C ALA A 50 3.82 -7.36 -10.67
N ALA A 51 2.53 -7.64 -10.95
CA ALA A 51 1.42 -6.80 -10.55
C ALA A 51 1.30 -6.72 -9.02
N GLU A 52 1.42 -7.86 -8.33
CA GLU A 52 1.41 -7.92 -6.87
C GLU A 52 2.59 -7.15 -6.25
N ILE A 53 3.80 -7.37 -6.77
CA ILE A 53 5.01 -6.66 -6.35
C ILE A 53 4.84 -5.15 -6.55
N LEU A 54 4.34 -4.74 -7.71
CA LEU A 54 4.13 -3.33 -8.05
C LEU A 54 3.09 -2.67 -7.13
N GLN A 55 1.98 -3.36 -6.85
CA GLN A 55 0.96 -2.89 -5.93
C GLN A 55 1.50 -2.70 -4.50
N PHE A 56 2.33 -3.64 -4.04
CA PHE A 56 3.01 -3.54 -2.75
C PHE A 56 3.90 -2.28 -2.69
N PHE A 57 4.72 -2.04 -3.72
CA PHE A 57 5.58 -0.86 -3.78
C PHE A 57 4.79 0.45 -3.84
N HIS A 58 3.71 0.51 -4.63
CA HIS A 58 2.84 1.69 -4.66
C HIS A 58 2.25 1.98 -3.28
N THR A 59 1.84 0.95 -2.54
CA THR A 59 1.30 1.10 -1.19
C THR A 59 2.34 1.66 -0.22
N ILE A 60 3.54 1.08 -0.19
CA ILE A 60 4.65 1.56 0.65
C ILE A 60 5.01 3.00 0.30
N ALA A 61 5.13 3.31 -0.99
CA ALA A 61 5.47 4.65 -1.44
C ALA A 61 4.44 5.69 -0.98
N LYS A 62 3.14 5.41 -1.17
CA LYS A 62 2.06 6.31 -0.73
C LYS A 62 2.08 6.53 0.78
N ILE A 63 2.27 5.47 1.58
CA ILE A 63 2.40 5.57 3.04
C ILE A 63 3.63 6.43 3.40
N THR A 64 4.77 6.15 2.78
CA THR A 64 6.03 6.84 3.08
C THR A 64 5.95 8.32 2.78
N ILE A 65 5.39 8.70 1.63
CA ILE A 65 5.22 10.11 1.24
C ILE A 65 4.26 10.80 2.22
N LYS A 66 3.15 10.14 2.61
CA LYS A 66 2.22 10.68 3.61
C LYS A 66 2.93 10.97 4.93
N GLU A 67 3.66 10.00 5.48
CA GLU A 67 4.39 10.17 6.74
C GLU A 67 5.44 11.28 6.64
N PHE A 68 6.16 11.32 5.51
CA PHE A 68 7.13 12.37 5.26
C PHE A 68 6.49 13.77 5.26
N LEU A 69 5.38 13.96 4.54
CA LEU A 69 4.69 15.26 4.50
C LEU A 69 4.07 15.65 5.84
N ILE A 70 3.53 14.70 6.61
CA ILE A 70 3.01 14.95 7.96
C ILE A 70 4.14 15.39 8.90
N SER A 71 5.33 14.78 8.79
CA SER A 71 6.47 15.11 9.65
C SER A 71 7.06 16.51 9.44
N GLN A 72 6.68 17.20 8.35
CA GLN A 72 7.15 18.56 8.03
C GLN A 72 6.18 19.67 8.52
N ASN A 73 5.01 19.30 9.06
CA ASN A 73 4.01 20.22 9.63
C ASN A 73 3.95 20.07 11.16
#